data_AF-A0A392NQA8-F1
#
_entry.id   AF-A0A392NQA8-F1
#
_cell.length_a   1.000
_cell.length_b   1.000
_cell.length_c   1.000
_cell.angle_alpha   90.00
_cell.angle_beta   90.00
_cell.angle_gamma   90.00
#
_symmetry.space_group_name_H-M   'P 1'
#
loop_
_entity.id
_entity.type
_entity.pdbx_description
1 polymer ?
#
loop_
_entity_poly.entity_id
_entity_poly.type
_entity_poly.pdbx_seq_one_letter_code
_entity_poly.pdbx_strand_id
1 'polypeptide(L)'
;PEKRSRLWRHEEVFDILAKRKGTDAVKGLALVFPKKDCLETKAFENMNKLRLLRLAGVKLKGDFQYLSRDLRWLYWHGFPETYTPAEFQQESLVAIELKYSKLKQIWNKSQMLGKLENLKILDLSHSLDLTETPDFTYLPNLEKLVLK
;
A
#
# COMPACT_ATOMS: atom_id res chain seq x y z
N PRO A 1 -13.41 17.71 -8.83
CA PRO A 1 -12.82 16.41 -8.41
C PRO A 1 -11.34 16.53 -8.06
N GLU A 2 -10.52 16.96 -9.01
CA GLU A 2 -9.04 16.98 -8.95
C GLU A 2 -8.42 17.95 -7.93
N LYS A 3 -9.21 18.88 -7.38
CA LYS A 3 -8.79 19.80 -6.30
C LYS A 3 -9.04 19.24 -4.89
N ARG A 4 -9.70 18.09 -4.77
CA ARG A 4 -10.01 17.48 -3.47
C ARG A 4 -8.79 16.76 -2.93
N SER A 5 -8.55 16.91 -1.64
CA SER A 5 -7.46 16.22 -0.96
C SER A 5 -7.73 14.76 -0.64
N ARG A 6 -9.00 14.33 -0.69
CA ARG A 6 -9.42 12.96 -0.38
C ARG A 6 -10.46 12.51 -1.39
N LEU A 7 -10.27 11.32 -1.95
CA LEU A 7 -11.15 10.72 -2.95
C LEU A 7 -11.55 9.31 -2.50
N TRP A 8 -12.85 9.02 -2.50
CA TRP A 8 -13.40 7.72 -2.06
C TRP A 8 -14.67 7.28 -2.80
N ARG A 9 -15.29 8.17 -3.60
CA ARG A 9 -16.49 7.84 -4.37
C ARG A 9 -16.08 7.02 -5.58
N HIS A 10 -16.62 5.80 -5.69
CA HIS A 10 -16.24 4.81 -6.69
C HIS A 10 -16.12 5.36 -8.11
N GLU A 11 -17.19 5.98 -8.62
CA GLU A 11 -17.24 6.53 -9.99
C GLU A 11 -16.21 7.63 -10.22
N GLU A 12 -16.10 8.58 -9.28
CA GLU A 12 -15.14 9.70 -9.35
C GLU A 12 -13.71 9.19 -9.36
N VAL A 13 -13.40 8.21 -8.52
CA VAL A 13 -12.06 7.66 -8.41
C VAL A 13 -11.70 6.84 -9.64
N PHE A 14 -12.61 6.00 -10.12
CA PHE A 14 -12.39 5.21 -11.33
C PHE A 14 -12.12 6.11 -12.54
N ASP A 15 -12.93 7.16 -12.73
CA ASP A 15 -12.73 8.12 -13.81
C ASP A 15 -11.37 8.83 -13.73
N ILE A 16 -10.97 9.25 -12.53
CA ILE A 16 -9.69 9.94 -12.32
C ILE A 16 -8.52 9.00 -12.64
N LEU A 17 -8.56 7.75 -12.16
CA LEU A 17 -7.48 6.79 -12.36
C LEU A 17 -7.41 6.31 -13.81
N ALA A 18 -8.55 5.97 -14.43
CA ALA A 18 -8.62 5.53 -15.82
C ALA A 18 -8.10 6.61 -16.79
N LYS A 19 -8.38 7.88 -16.49
CA LYS A 19 -7.92 9.03 -17.29
C LYS A 19 -6.57 9.60 -16.81
N ARG A 20 -5.94 8.99 -15.79
CA ARG A 20 -4.67 9.41 -15.16
C ARG A 20 -4.65 10.90 -14.75
N LYS A 21 -5.80 11.42 -14.29
CA LYS A 21 -6.00 12.81 -13.87
C LYS A 21 -5.75 13.05 -12.38
N GLY A 22 -5.03 12.13 -11.72
CA GLY A 22 -4.57 12.37 -10.36
C GLY A 22 -3.71 13.62 -10.28
N THR A 23 -3.73 14.29 -9.14
CA THR A 23 -2.90 15.47 -8.90
C THR A 23 -2.28 15.42 -7.51
N ASP A 24 -1.25 16.23 -7.29
CA ASP A 24 -0.64 16.46 -5.98
C ASP A 24 -1.58 17.05 -4.92
N ALA A 25 -2.78 17.52 -5.31
CA ALA A 25 -3.79 17.90 -4.34
C ALA A 25 -4.30 16.68 -3.57
N VAL A 26 -4.33 15.50 -4.20
CA VAL A 26 -4.82 14.25 -3.62
C VAL A 26 -3.82 13.70 -2.61
N LYS A 27 -4.24 13.68 -1.34
CA LYS A 27 -3.46 13.15 -0.21
C LYS A 27 -4.03 11.86 0.34
N GLY A 28 -5.28 11.53 0.03
CA GLY A 28 -5.92 10.29 0.44
C GLY A 28 -6.79 9.69 -0.65
N LEU A 29 -6.69 8.38 -0.84
CA LEU A 29 -7.39 7.65 -1.87
C LEU A 29 -7.91 6.32 -1.33
N ALA A 30 -9.20 6.06 -1.54
CA ALA A 30 -9.82 4.77 -1.22
C ALA A 30 -10.39 4.12 -2.48
N LEU A 31 -9.85 2.95 -2.82
CA LEU A 31 -10.29 2.07 -3.89
C LEU A 31 -10.95 0.85 -3.27
N VAL A 32 -12.27 0.89 -3.16
CA VAL A 32 -13.07 -0.23 -2.67
C VAL A 32 -14.00 -0.64 -3.79
N PHE A 33 -13.69 -1.76 -4.43
CA PHE A 33 -14.45 -2.27 -5.56
C PHE A 33 -15.25 -3.53 -5.16
N PRO A 34 -16.52 -3.62 -5.56
CA PRO A 34 -17.36 -4.79 -5.26
C PRO A 34 -16.90 -6.05 -6.00
N LYS A 35 -16.18 -5.90 -7.12
CA LYS A 35 -15.55 -6.99 -7.86
C LYS A 35 -14.05 -6.73 -7.96
N LYS A 36 -13.27 -7.82 -8.05
CA LYS A 36 -11.82 -7.73 -8.27
C LYS A 36 -11.56 -7.00 -9.58
N ASP A 37 -10.91 -5.85 -9.49
CA ASP A 37 -10.44 -5.09 -10.63
C ASP A 37 -8.91 -5.05 -10.66
N CYS A 38 -8.35 -4.80 -11.83
CA CYS A 38 -6.91 -4.68 -12.05
C CYS A 38 -6.60 -3.27 -12.55
N LEU A 39 -5.79 -2.53 -11.79
CA LEU A 39 -5.37 -1.17 -12.15
C LEU A 39 -3.86 -1.11 -12.38
N GLU A 40 -3.46 -0.32 -13.36
CA GLU A 40 -2.04 -0.02 -13.55
C GLU A 40 -1.54 0.94 -12.48
N THR A 41 -0.37 0.66 -11.89
CA THR A 41 0.29 1.56 -10.93
C THR A 41 0.61 2.94 -11.54
N LYS A 42 0.75 3.02 -12.87
CA LYS A 42 0.92 4.28 -13.60
C LYS A 42 -0.27 5.25 -13.44
N ALA A 43 -1.44 4.78 -13.00
CA ALA A 43 -2.57 5.65 -12.68
C ALA A 43 -2.30 6.60 -11.48
N PHE A 44 -1.29 6.29 -10.66
CA PHE A 44 -0.91 7.05 -9.47
C PHE A 44 0.25 8.03 -9.71
N GLU A 45 0.87 8.02 -10.90
CA GLU A 45 2.10 8.76 -11.26
C GLU A 45 2.03 10.26 -10.96
N ASN A 46 0.85 10.88 -11.08
CA ASN A 46 0.65 12.31 -10.84
C ASN A 46 0.17 12.65 -9.42
N MET A 47 0.08 11.67 -8.52
CA MET A 47 -0.37 11.85 -7.13
C MET A 47 0.82 11.79 -6.17
N ASN A 48 1.84 12.61 -6.39
CA ASN A 48 3.12 12.48 -5.69
C ASN A 48 3.05 12.81 -4.20
N LYS A 49 1.98 13.48 -3.75
CA LYS A 49 1.72 13.81 -2.33
C LYS A 49 0.69 12.90 -1.67
N LEU A 50 0.43 11.73 -2.25
CA LEU A 50 -0.50 10.74 -1.67
C LEU A 50 0.07 10.18 -0.37
N ARG A 51 -0.67 10.32 0.73
CA ARG A 51 -0.25 9.89 2.07
C ARG A 51 -1.07 8.72 2.61
N LEU A 52 -2.31 8.58 2.17
CA LEU A 52 -3.26 7.56 2.64
C LEU A 52 -3.79 6.77 1.45
N LEU A 53 -3.59 5.45 1.46
CA LEU A 53 -4.07 4.58 0.40
C LEU A 53 -4.81 3.38 0.99
N ARG A 54 -6.08 3.23 0.61
CA ARG A 54 -6.91 2.08 0.97
C ARG A 54 -7.28 1.31 -0.28
N LEU A 55 -6.96 0.02 -0.31
CA LEU A 55 -7.21 -0.89 -1.42
C LEU A 55 -8.02 -2.09 -0.93
N ALA A 56 -9.19 -2.34 -1.52
CA ALA A 56 -10.01 -3.51 -1.24
C ALA A 56 -10.74 -3.95 -2.50
N GLY A 57 -10.55 -5.22 -2.88
CA GLY A 57 -11.05 -5.73 -4.15
C GLY A 57 -10.27 -5.20 -5.36
N VAL A 58 -9.01 -4.77 -5.17
CA VAL A 58 -8.17 -4.19 -6.23
C VAL A 58 -6.83 -4.90 -6.28
N LYS A 59 -6.43 -5.31 -7.48
CA LYS A 59 -5.05 -5.70 -7.80
C LYS A 59 -4.37 -4.55 -8.52
N LEU A 60 -3.14 -4.23 -8.14
CA LEU A 60 -2.29 -3.32 -8.89
C LEU A 60 -1.33 -4.11 -9.78
N LYS A 61 -1.09 -3.63 -11.00
CA LYS A 61 -0.14 -4.20 -11.96
C LYS A 61 0.84 -3.13 -12.41
N GLY A 62 2.10 -3.53 -12.59
CA GLY A 62 3.17 -2.65 -13.02
C GLY A 62 4.11 -2.32 -11.88
N ASP A 63 4.85 -1.22 -12.04
CA ASP A 63 5.91 -0.83 -11.13
C ASP A 63 5.38 0.00 -9.96
N PHE A 64 5.75 -0.36 -8.74
CA PHE A 64 5.35 0.32 -7.53
C PHE A 64 6.07 1.65 -7.30
N GLN A 65 7.09 1.98 -8.11
CA GLN A 65 7.74 3.31 -8.11
C GLN A 65 6.76 4.45 -8.41
N TYR A 66 5.63 4.17 -9.07
CA TYR A 66 4.58 5.16 -9.36
C TYR A 66 3.71 5.49 -8.15
N LEU A 67 3.81 4.73 -7.06
CA LEU A 67 3.17 5.12 -5.81
C LEU A 67 4.00 6.21 -5.12
N SER A 68 3.32 7.18 -4.52
CA SER A 68 3.97 8.25 -3.78
C SER A 68 4.91 7.72 -2.69
N ARG A 69 6.12 8.31 -2.64
CA ARG A 69 7.09 8.08 -1.56
C ARG A 69 6.69 8.75 -0.24
N ASP A 70 5.66 9.60 -0.24
CA ASP A 70 5.10 10.25 0.95
C ASP A 70 4.03 9.41 1.64
N LEU A 71 3.78 8.17 1.17
CA LEU A 71 2.75 7.31 1.72
C LEU A 71 3.02 6.99 3.19
N ARG A 72 2.10 7.41 4.06
CA ARG A 72 2.19 7.21 5.52
C ARG A 72 1.34 6.04 5.99
N TRP A 73 0.27 5.73 5.28
CA TRP A 73 -0.64 4.64 5.62
C TRP A 73 -1.07 3.90 4.37
N LEU A 74 -0.87 2.58 4.40
CA LEU A 74 -1.36 1.65 3.41
C LEU A 74 -2.26 0.62 4.10
N TYR A 75 -3.50 0.55 3.64
CA TYR A 75 -4.38 -0.58 3.87
C TYR A 75 -4.60 -1.32 2.56
N TRP A 76 -4.35 -2.63 2.54
CA TRP A 76 -4.60 -3.48 1.37
C TRP A 76 -5.23 -4.80 1.79
N HIS A 77 -6.53 -4.93 1.49
CA HIS A 77 -7.27 -6.15 1.72
C HIS A 77 -7.09 -7.12 0.55
N GLY A 78 -6.61 -8.33 0.87
CA GLY A 78 -6.39 -9.37 -0.12
C GLY A 78 -5.16 -9.11 -0.97
N PHE A 79 -4.05 -8.63 -0.39
CA PHE A 79 -2.81 -8.40 -1.12
C PHE A 79 -2.41 -9.68 -1.87
N PRO A 80 -2.25 -9.59 -3.22
CA PRO A 80 -2.27 -10.79 -4.05
C PRO A 80 -0.91 -11.49 -4.17
N GLU A 81 0.18 -10.79 -3.84
CA GLU A 81 1.54 -11.30 -4.04
C GLU A 81 2.04 -12.05 -2.80
N THR A 82 2.95 -12.99 -3.03
CA THR A 82 3.52 -13.84 -1.96
C THR A 82 4.61 -13.14 -1.16
N TYR A 83 5.26 -12.15 -1.77
CA TYR A 83 6.27 -11.27 -1.19
C TYR A 83 6.02 -9.84 -1.67
N THR A 84 6.48 -8.83 -0.92
CA THR A 84 6.42 -7.47 -1.43
C THR A 84 7.46 -7.25 -2.55
N PRO A 85 7.15 -6.47 -3.59
CA PRO A 85 8.12 -6.09 -4.61
C PRO A 85 9.30 -5.32 -4.01
N ALA A 86 10.50 -5.48 -4.55
CA ALA A 86 11.69 -4.77 -4.06
C ALA A 86 11.58 -3.24 -4.23
N GLU A 87 10.80 -2.80 -5.21
CA GLU A 87 10.48 -1.41 -5.53
C GLU A 87 9.54 -0.78 -4.49
N PHE A 88 8.93 -1.60 -3.62
CA PHE A 88 8.06 -1.17 -2.53
C PHE A 88 8.86 -0.64 -1.32
N GLN A 89 9.84 0.22 -1.58
CA GLN A 89 10.65 0.91 -0.56
C GLN A 89 9.96 2.22 -0.15
N GLN A 90 9.06 2.12 0.83
CA GLN A 90 8.34 3.28 1.35
C GLN A 90 8.76 3.57 2.80
N GLU A 91 9.93 4.19 2.94
CA GLU A 91 10.53 4.55 4.25
C GLU A 91 9.66 5.51 5.07
N SER A 92 8.74 6.24 4.44
CA SER A 92 7.84 7.17 5.11
C SER A 92 6.61 6.50 5.74
N LEU A 93 6.37 5.21 5.47
CA LEU A 93 5.23 4.46 6.00
C LEU A 93 5.28 4.41 7.52
N VAL A 94 4.15 4.76 8.12
CA VAL A 94 3.91 4.68 9.57
C VAL A 94 3.09 3.45 9.91
N ALA A 95 2.17 3.07 9.02
CA ALA A 95 1.27 1.96 9.26
C ALA A 95 1.00 1.19 7.96
N ILE A 96 1.17 -0.13 8.06
CA ILE A 96 0.94 -1.09 6.98
C ILE A 96 -0.07 -2.12 7.46
N GLU A 97 -1.17 -2.26 6.73
CA GLU A 97 -2.23 -3.23 7.02
C GLU A 97 -2.49 -4.08 5.76
N LEU A 98 -1.83 -5.23 5.64
CA LEU A 98 -1.96 -6.19 4.54
C LEU A 98 -2.80 -7.39 5.00
N LYS A 99 -4.10 -7.15 5.22
CA LYS A 99 -5.02 -8.14 5.79
C LYS A 99 -5.48 -9.15 4.74
N TYR A 100 -5.73 -10.39 5.14
CA TYR A 100 -6.22 -11.47 4.25
C TYR A 100 -5.31 -11.73 3.04
N SER A 101 -4.00 -11.58 3.23
CA SER A 101 -3.03 -11.63 2.14
C SER A 101 -2.56 -13.05 1.84
N LYS A 102 -2.00 -13.25 0.64
CA LYS A 102 -1.29 -14.49 0.26
C LYS A 102 0.20 -14.44 0.63
N LEU A 103 0.58 -13.52 1.51
CA LEU A 103 1.96 -13.29 1.89
C LEU A 103 2.49 -14.52 2.64
N LYS A 104 3.67 -14.99 2.24
CA LYS A 104 4.47 -15.94 3.03
C LYS A 104 5.41 -15.22 3.98
N GLN A 105 5.93 -14.08 3.51
CA GLN A 105 6.78 -13.15 4.24
C GLN A 105 6.59 -11.77 3.62
N ILE A 106 6.57 -10.71 4.43
CA ILE A 106 6.40 -9.34 3.91
C ILE A 106 7.68 -8.84 3.21
N TRP A 107 8.85 -8.96 3.84
CA TRP A 107 10.14 -8.53 3.30
C TRP A 107 11.19 -9.61 3.52
N ASN A 108 11.98 -9.86 2.48
CA ASN A 108 13.16 -10.71 2.56
C ASN A 108 14.33 -9.92 3.16
N LYS A 109 15.31 -10.61 3.77
CA LYS A 109 16.50 -9.96 4.35
C LYS A 109 17.24 -9.03 3.38
N SER A 110 17.29 -9.38 2.10
CA SER A 110 17.92 -8.56 1.05
C SER A 110 17.14 -7.28 0.72
N GLN A 111 15.85 -7.21 1.03
CA GLN A 111 15.00 -6.04 0.80
C GLN A 111 15.08 -5.03 1.95
N MET A 112 15.58 -5.45 3.12
CA MET A 112 15.78 -4.58 4.27
C MET A 112 17.13 -3.85 4.16
N LEU A 113 17.25 -2.99 3.15
CA LEU A 113 18.47 -2.21 2.88
C LEU A 113 18.68 -1.06 3.88
N GLY A 114 17.67 -0.75 4.70
CA GLY A 114 17.69 0.27 5.74
C GLY A 114 16.64 0.01 6.80
N LYS A 115 16.72 0.74 7.93
CA LYS A 115 15.72 0.65 9.00
C LYS A 115 14.44 1.40 8.58
N LEU A 116 13.28 0.78 8.77
CA LEU A 116 11.98 1.42 8.63
C LEU A 116 11.63 2.18 9.92
N GLU A 117 12.36 3.26 10.18
CA GLU A 117 12.24 4.01 11.44
C GLU A 117 10.87 4.67 11.63
N ASN A 118 10.14 4.95 10.55
CA ASN A 118 8.81 5.54 10.66
C ASN A 118 7.72 4.51 11.00
N LEU A 119 7.96 3.22 10.77
CA LEU A 119 6.92 2.20 10.86
C LEU A 119 6.58 1.90 12.33
N LYS A 120 5.33 2.15 12.69
CA LYS A 120 4.77 1.93 14.03
C LYS A 120 3.75 0.81 14.08
N ILE A 121 3.02 0.57 12.98
CA ILE A 121 1.95 -0.44 12.94
C ILE A 121 2.19 -1.38 11.75
N LEU A 122 2.21 -2.67 12.04
CA LEU A 122 2.21 -3.73 11.04
C LEU A 122 1.08 -4.71 11.34
N ASP A 123 0.08 -4.76 10.47
CA ASP A 123 -1.05 -5.69 10.55
C ASP A 123 -1.03 -6.63 9.33
N LEU A 124 -0.76 -7.90 9.57
CA LEU A 124 -0.77 -8.99 8.59
C LEU A 124 -1.88 -10.02 8.90
N SER A 125 -2.86 -9.66 9.73
CA SER A 125 -3.93 -10.55 10.18
C SER A 125 -4.66 -11.26 9.05
N HIS A 126 -5.14 -12.47 9.36
CA HIS A 126 -5.88 -13.34 8.44
C HIS A 126 -5.09 -13.78 7.19
N SER A 127 -3.77 -13.60 7.18
CA SER A 127 -2.89 -14.09 6.10
C SER A 127 -2.47 -15.53 6.38
N LEU A 128 -3.28 -16.49 5.92
CA LEU A 128 -3.13 -17.92 6.26
C LEU A 128 -1.84 -18.56 5.72
N ASP A 129 -1.25 -17.96 4.68
CA ASP A 129 -0.02 -18.45 4.04
C ASP A 129 1.25 -17.92 4.72
N LEU A 130 1.13 -17.06 5.75
CA LEU A 130 2.28 -16.42 6.41
C LEU A 130 3.11 -17.45 7.18
N THR A 131 4.33 -17.70 6.71
CA THR A 131 5.26 -18.68 7.30
C THR A 131 6.38 -18.03 8.11
N GLU A 132 6.71 -16.77 7.83
CA GLU A 132 7.82 -16.07 8.47
C GLU A 132 7.47 -14.61 8.82
N THR A 133 8.01 -14.13 9.95
CA THR A 133 7.97 -12.72 10.32
C THR A 133 9.11 -11.94 9.64
N PRO A 134 8.99 -10.60 9.49
CA PRO A 134 10.14 -9.79 9.11
C PRO A 134 11.19 -9.77 10.22
N ASP A 135 12.41 -9.38 9.87
CA ASP A 135 13.47 -9.12 10.86
C ASP A 135 13.21 -7.79 11.58
N PHE A 136 12.85 -7.88 12.86
CA PHE A 136 12.47 -6.73 13.68
C PHE A 136 13.64 -5.79 14.01
N THR A 137 14.90 -6.19 13.79
CA THR A 137 16.05 -5.28 13.95
C THR A 137 16.00 -4.10 12.98
N TYR A 138 15.27 -4.26 11.87
CA TYR A 138 15.00 -3.21 10.89
C TYR A 138 13.75 -2.37 11.23
N LEU A 139 13.00 -2.71 12.27
CA LEU A 139 11.74 -2.05 12.67
C LEU A 139 11.85 -1.45 14.09
N PRO A 140 12.79 -0.53 14.34
CA PRO A 140 13.16 -0.11 15.70
C PRO A 140 12.03 0.60 16.46
N ASN A 141 11.06 1.18 15.75
CA ASN A 141 9.96 1.97 16.32
C ASN A 141 8.59 1.28 16.18
N LEU A 142 8.57 -0.04 15.94
CA LEU A 142 7.32 -0.79 15.82
C LEU A 142 6.59 -0.85 17.17
N GLU A 143 5.40 -0.24 17.22
CA GLU A 143 4.56 -0.16 18.42
C GLU A 143 3.48 -1.25 18.45
N LYS A 144 3.01 -1.71 17.27
CA LYS A 144 1.93 -2.68 17.15
C LYS A 144 2.19 -3.67 16.01
N LEU A 145 2.13 -4.95 16.35
CA LEU A 145 2.15 -6.08 15.41
C LEU A 145 0.87 -6.90 15.55
N VAL A 146 0.21 -7.21 14.42
CA VAL A 146 -0.98 -8.08 14.38
C VAL A 146 -0.76 -9.16 13.33
N LEU A 147 -0.87 -10.44 13.72
CA LEU A 147 -0.61 -11.60 12.84
C LEU A 147 -1.77 -12.60 12.73
N LYS A 148 -2.74 -12.57 13.67
CA LYS A 148 -3.85 -13.56 13.74
C LYS A 148 -4.92 -13.32 12.69
#